data_AF-A0AAU9WWC8-F1
#
_entry.id   AF-A0AAU9WWC8-F1
#
_cell.length_a   1.000
_cell.length_b   1.000
_cell.length_c   1.000
_cell.angle_alpha   90.00
_cell.angle_beta   90.00
_cell.angle_gamma   90.00
#
_symmetry.space_group_name_H-M   'P 1'
#
loop_
_entity.id
_entity.type
_entity.pdbx_description
1 polymer ?
#
loop_
_entity_poly.entity_id
_entity_poly.type
_entity_poly.pdbx_seq_one_letter_code
_entity_poly.pdbx_strand_id
1 'polypeptide(L)'
;DSTSINCYFHNISPVKTASTSNKKYFNRVVQRDDKSVRAVCYSPEKIAELHALASTRSPVKLDNYKRPNNRDDDFVITKFTKIVPIDKKEIDFSFSEELITNGLTLTRSVIQVSYSIAK
;
A
#
# COMPACT_ATOMS: atom_id res chain seq x y z
N ASP A 1 0.78 -3.25 21.75
CA ASP A 1 0.35 -2.07 20.97
C ASP A 1 -0.23 -2.47 19.62
N SER A 2 -1.52 -2.25 19.42
CA SER A 2 -2.15 -2.45 18.12
C SER A 2 -1.82 -1.27 17.22
N THR A 3 -0.99 -1.48 16.20
CA THR A 3 -0.70 -0.46 15.19
C THR A 3 -1.92 -0.28 14.28
N SER A 4 -2.51 0.92 14.31
CA SER A 4 -3.62 1.31 13.45
C SER A 4 -3.33 2.58 12.68
N ILE A 5 -3.84 2.71 11.45
CA ILE A 5 -3.68 3.94 10.65
C ILE A 5 -4.86 4.19 9.72
N ASN A 6 -5.31 5.45 9.61
CA ASN A 6 -6.30 5.88 8.64
C ASN A 6 -5.60 6.26 7.32
N CYS A 7 -6.13 5.81 6.19
CA CYS A 7 -5.46 5.98 4.89
C CYS A 7 -6.39 5.81 3.68
N TYR A 8 -5.88 6.19 2.51
CA TYR A 8 -6.43 5.83 1.20
C TYR A 8 -5.47 4.89 0.45
N PHE A 9 -6.01 4.07 -0.45
CA PHE A 9 -5.21 3.22 -1.35
C PHE A 9 -5.14 3.76 -2.76
N HIS A 10 -3.94 3.68 -3.33
CA HIS A 10 -3.64 4.10 -4.69
C HIS A 10 -2.74 3.07 -5.38
N ASN A 11 -2.69 3.16 -6.71
CA ASN A 11 -1.72 2.50 -7.58
C ASN A 11 -1.44 1.02 -7.23
N ILE A 12 -2.47 0.19 -7.32
CA ILE A 12 -2.38 -1.25 -7.03
C ILE A 12 -1.78 -1.95 -8.23
N SER A 13 -0.62 -2.58 -8.04
CA SER A 13 0.06 -3.33 -9.09
C SER A 13 -0.60 -4.69 -9.34
N PRO A 14 -0.38 -5.31 -10.51
CA PRO A 14 -0.69 -6.72 -10.72
C PRO A 14 0.02 -7.62 -9.68
N VAL A 15 -0.53 -8.81 -9.45
CA VAL A 15 0.08 -9.83 -8.58
C VAL A 15 1.37 -10.35 -9.23
N LYS A 16 2.44 -10.38 -8.45
CA LYS A 16 3.75 -10.93 -8.78
C LYS A 16 4.06 -12.11 -7.87
N THR A 17 5.01 -12.95 -8.28
CA THR A 17 5.54 -14.05 -7.46
C THR A 17 6.98 -13.72 -7.07
N ALA A 18 7.30 -13.80 -5.78
CA ALA A 18 8.66 -13.58 -5.29
C ALA A 18 9.56 -14.76 -5.68
N SER A 19 10.69 -14.49 -6.31
CA SER A 19 11.63 -15.51 -6.80
C SER A 19 12.24 -16.35 -5.67
N THR A 20 12.47 -15.76 -4.50
CA THR A 20 13.16 -16.43 -3.38
C THR A 20 12.23 -17.28 -2.51
N SER A 21 10.92 -17.04 -2.53
CA SER A 21 9.99 -17.71 -1.62
C SER A 21 8.74 -18.26 -2.30
N ASN A 22 8.60 -18.08 -3.62
CA ASN A 22 7.40 -18.40 -4.41
C ASN A 22 6.09 -17.79 -3.85
N LYS A 23 6.20 -16.74 -3.02
CA LYS A 23 5.02 -16.09 -2.42
C LYS A 23 4.45 -15.08 -3.40
N LYS A 24 3.13 -15.11 -3.57
CA LYS A 24 2.41 -14.10 -4.33
C LYS A 24 2.31 -12.80 -3.53
N TYR A 25 2.53 -11.68 -4.20
CA TYR A 25 2.43 -10.36 -3.60
C TYR A 25 2.02 -9.31 -4.64
N PHE A 26 1.56 -8.17 -4.18
CA PHE A 26 1.40 -6.98 -5.03
C PHE A 26 1.77 -5.74 -4.23
N ASN A 27 2.15 -4.69 -4.96
CA ASN A 27 2.52 -3.41 -4.39
C ASN A 27 1.32 -2.44 -4.48
N ARG A 28 1.27 -1.50 -3.54
CA ARG A 28 0.33 -0.38 -3.58
C ARG A 28 0.93 0.84 -2.91
N VAL A 29 0.30 1.99 -3.09
CA VAL A 29 0.60 3.21 -2.35
C VAL A 29 -0.47 3.41 -1.28
N VAL A 30 -0.03 3.76 -0.07
CA VAL A 30 -0.86 4.09 1.07
C VAL A 30 -0.69 5.58 1.34
N GLN A 31 -1.75 6.35 1.11
CA GLN A 31 -1.77 7.78 1.43
C GLN A 31 -2.20 7.96 2.89
N ARG A 32 -1.39 8.70 3.64
CA ARG A 32 -1.64 9.15 5.01
C ARG A 32 -1.91 10.67 4.98
N ASP A 33 -2.13 11.25 6.15
CA ASP A 33 -2.30 12.69 6.34
C ASP A 33 -1.06 13.48 5.89
N ASP A 34 0.12 12.99 6.23
CA ASP A 34 1.39 13.70 6.07
C ASP A 34 2.16 13.31 4.81
N LYS A 35 2.09 12.04 4.41
CA LYS A 35 2.84 11.49 3.29
C LYS A 35 2.16 10.28 2.67
N SER A 36 2.67 9.88 1.51
CA SER A 36 2.36 8.59 0.92
C SER A 36 3.53 7.64 1.08
N VAL A 37 3.25 6.37 1.37
CA VAL A 37 4.25 5.33 1.56
C VAL A 37 3.92 4.11 0.70
N ARG A 38 4.92 3.30 0.37
CA ARG A 38 4.68 2.06 -0.34
C ARG A 38 4.21 1.00 0.64
N ALA A 39 3.36 0.11 0.15
CA ALA A 39 2.97 -1.07 0.87
C ALA A 39 3.04 -2.31 0.00
N VAL A 40 3.49 -3.41 0.59
CA VAL A 40 3.53 -4.73 -0.02
C VAL A 40 2.44 -5.58 0.63
N CYS A 41 1.57 -6.17 -0.19
CA CYS A 41 0.54 -7.08 0.28
C CYS A 41 0.93 -8.52 -0.06
N TYR A 42 1.03 -9.38 0.95
CA TYR A 42 1.26 -10.83 0.80
C TYR A 42 -0.05 -11.64 0.90
N SER A 43 -1.18 -10.97 0.75
CA SER A 43 -2.53 -11.54 0.77
C SER A 43 -3.22 -11.27 -0.57
N PRO A 44 -2.89 -12.04 -1.63
CA PRO A 44 -3.47 -11.84 -2.95
C PRO A 44 -5.01 -11.93 -2.96
N GLU A 45 -5.61 -12.66 -2.02
CA GLU A 45 -7.05 -12.75 -1.83
C GLU A 45 -7.72 -11.39 -1.55
N LYS A 46 -6.96 -10.40 -1.06
CA LYS A 46 -7.46 -9.05 -0.76
C LYS A 46 -7.43 -8.11 -1.96
N ILE A 47 -6.90 -8.53 -3.11
CA ILE A 47 -6.66 -7.62 -4.24
C ILE A 47 -7.95 -6.98 -4.77
N ALA A 48 -9.04 -7.74 -4.86
CA ALA A 48 -10.33 -7.25 -5.33
C ALA A 48 -10.92 -6.20 -4.38
N GLU A 49 -10.92 -6.48 -3.07
CA GLU A 49 -11.34 -5.55 -2.01
C GLU A 49 -10.55 -4.24 -2.10
N LEU A 50 -9.23 -4.33 -2.27
CA LEU A 50 -8.35 -3.16 -2.33
C LEU A 50 -8.54 -2.35 -3.62
N HIS A 51 -8.76 -3.00 -4.76
CA HIS A 51 -9.12 -2.31 -6.00
C HIS A 51 -10.43 -1.57 -5.89
N ALA A 52 -11.45 -2.17 -5.25
CA ALA A 52 -12.72 -1.52 -5.02
C ALA A 52 -12.52 -0.25 -4.18
N LEU A 53 -11.83 -0.35 -3.04
CA LEU A 53 -11.55 0.77 -2.15
C LEU A 53 -10.78 1.92 -2.83
N ALA A 54 -9.77 1.59 -3.64
CA ALA A 54 -9.03 2.57 -4.42
C ALA A 54 -9.91 3.24 -5.48
N SER A 55 -10.79 2.48 -6.14
CA SER A 55 -11.68 2.99 -7.20
C SER A 55 -12.80 3.87 -6.63
N THR A 56 -13.36 3.50 -5.48
CA THR A 56 -14.40 4.27 -4.78
C THR A 56 -13.83 5.43 -3.97
N ARG A 57 -12.50 5.56 -3.90
CA ARG A 57 -11.80 6.59 -3.12
C ARG A 57 -12.28 6.58 -1.66
N SER A 58 -12.44 5.38 -1.12
CA SER A 58 -12.96 5.18 0.23
C SER A 58 -11.82 5.22 1.25
N PRO A 59 -11.92 6.03 2.30
CA PRO A 59 -10.95 5.97 3.39
C PRO A 59 -11.13 4.68 4.18
N VAL A 60 -10.02 4.19 4.72
CA VAL A 60 -10.02 2.99 5.54
C VAL A 60 -9.09 3.15 6.74
N LYS A 61 -9.42 2.41 7.80
CA LYS A 61 -8.52 2.11 8.90
C LYS A 61 -7.85 0.76 8.66
N LEU A 62 -6.51 0.77 8.67
CA LEU A 62 -5.67 -0.42 8.64
C LEU A 62 -5.25 -0.77 10.07
N ASP A 63 -5.64 -1.95 10.54
CA ASP A 63 -5.20 -2.48 11.83
C ASP A 63 -4.29 -3.70 11.65
N ASN A 64 -3.34 -3.87 12.57
CA ASN A 64 -2.44 -5.04 12.61
C ASN A 64 -1.62 -5.19 11.31
N TYR A 65 -1.17 -4.06 10.76
CA TYR A 65 -0.18 -4.02 9.70
C TYR A 65 1.24 -4.17 10.29
N LYS A 66 2.16 -4.69 9.48
CA LYS A 66 3.57 -4.83 9.88
C LYS A 66 4.42 -3.74 9.24
N ARG A 67 5.55 -3.41 9.88
CA ARG A 67 6.63 -2.62 9.29
C ARG A 67 7.81 -3.55 8.98
N PRO A 68 8.47 -3.41 7.82
CA PRO A 68 9.67 -4.17 7.51
C PRO A 68 10.87 -3.61 8.30
N ASN A 69 11.74 -4.49 8.78
CA ASN A 69 12.88 -4.13 9.64
C ASN A 69 13.93 -3.21 8.99
N ASN A 70 13.90 -3.06 7.66
CA ASN A 70 14.91 -2.35 6.88
C ASN A 70 14.39 -1.10 6.18
N ARG A 71 13.10 -0.77 6.35
CA ARG A 71 12.45 0.41 5.75
C ARG A 71 11.35 0.89 6.68
N ASP A 72 11.67 1.85 7.55
CA ASP A 72 10.79 2.26 8.65
C ASP A 72 9.41 2.78 8.22
N ASP A 73 9.28 3.22 6.98
CA ASP A 73 8.06 3.82 6.43
C ASP A 73 7.21 2.89 5.56
N ASP A 74 7.79 1.81 5.03
CA ASP A 74 7.05 0.90 4.15
C ASP A 74 6.06 0.06 5.01
N PHE A 75 4.91 -0.29 4.45
CA PHE A 75 3.93 -1.16 5.14
C PHE A 75 3.87 -2.56 4.55
N VAL A 76 3.63 -3.55 5.40
CA VAL A 76 3.39 -4.93 5.00
C VAL A 76 1.98 -5.33 5.43
N ILE A 77 1.13 -5.60 4.43
CA ILE A 77 -0.22 -6.14 4.63
C ILE A 77 -0.16 -7.66 4.52
N THR A 78 -0.76 -8.30 5.52
CA THR A 78 -0.85 -9.75 5.61
C THR A 78 -2.31 -10.17 5.79
N LYS A 79 -2.57 -11.47 5.81
CA LYS A 79 -3.92 -12.01 6.07
C LYS A 79 -4.51 -11.58 7.41
N PHE A 80 -3.65 -11.20 8.36
CA PHE A 80 -4.04 -10.75 9.69
C PHE A 80 -4.30 -9.24 9.78
N THR A 81 -3.95 -8.49 8.74
CA THR A 81 -4.20 -7.06 8.66
C THR A 81 -5.68 -6.85 8.36
N LYS A 82 -6.35 -6.09 9.21
CA LYS A 82 -7.76 -5.73 9.01
C LYS A 82 -7.82 -4.43 8.22
N ILE A 83 -8.71 -4.40 7.23
CA ILE A 83 -9.03 -3.21 6.45
C ILE A 83 -10.48 -2.90 6.80
N VAL A 84 -10.71 -1.78 7.46
CA VAL A 84 -12.04 -1.38 7.93
C VAL A 84 -12.41 -0.09 7.20
N PRO A 85 -13.45 -0.09 6.36
CA PRO A 85 -13.98 1.15 5.79
C PRO A 85 -14.38 2.11 6.90
N ILE A 86 -14.04 3.39 6.74
CA ILE A 86 -14.44 4.46 7.66
C ILE A 86 -15.15 5.56 6.88
N ASP A 87 -15.94 6.38 7.58
CA ASP A 87 -16.60 7.51 6.94
C ASP A 87 -15.59 8.63 6.62
N LYS A 88 -15.84 9.36 5.52
CA LYS A 88 -15.02 10.53 5.16
C LYS A 88 -15.01 11.64 6.22
N LYS A 89 -15.95 11.61 7.17
CA LYS A 89 -16.02 12.54 8.30
C LYS A 89 -15.06 12.16 9.44
N GLU A 90 -14.57 10.93 9.47
CA GLU A 90 -13.65 10.41 10.49
C GLU A 90 -12.17 10.65 10.15
N ILE A 91 -11.89 11.33 9.04
CA ILE A 91 -10.56 11.61 8.54
C ILE A 91 -10.46 13.09 8.16
N ASP A 92 -9.34 13.71 8.48
CA ASP A 92 -9.08 15.14 8.32
C ASP A 92 -8.29 15.48 7.04
N PHE A 93 -8.04 14.49 6.19
CA PHE A 93 -7.40 14.66 4.89
C PHE A 93 -8.19 14.03 3.74
N SER A 94 -8.08 14.66 2.57
CA SER A 94 -8.76 14.23 1.35
C SER A 94 -7.93 13.24 0.55
N PHE A 95 -8.59 12.42 -0.25
CA PHE A 95 -7.94 11.59 -1.26
C PHE A 95 -7.13 12.47 -2.25
N SER A 96 -5.88 12.10 -2.51
CA SER A 96 -4.98 12.82 -3.42
C SER A 96 -5.10 12.29 -4.86
N GLU A 97 -5.59 13.13 -5.77
CA GLU A 97 -5.67 12.81 -7.20
C GLU A 97 -4.27 12.69 -7.85
N GLU A 98 -3.24 13.35 -7.30
CA GLU A 98 -1.86 13.30 -7.80
C GLU A 98 -1.27 11.89 -7.74
N LEU A 99 -1.75 11.07 -6.79
CA LEU A 99 -1.31 9.68 -6.62
C LEU A 99 -1.99 8.70 -7.59
N ILE A 100 -3.01 9.14 -8.35
CA ILE A 100 -3.63 8.33 -9.41
C ILE A 100 -2.77 8.37 -10.68
N THR A 101 -2.21 9.53 -11.02
CA THR A 101 -1.52 9.79 -12.30
C THR A 101 -0.14 9.13 -12.41
N ASN A 102 0.41 8.64 -11.29
CA ASN A 102 1.75 8.04 -11.22
C ASN A 102 1.82 6.58 -11.68
N GLY A 103 0.91 6.15 -12.56
CA GLY A 103 1.16 5.01 -13.44
C GLY A 103 2.38 5.22 -14.36
N LEU A 104 2.89 6.46 -14.50
CA LEU A 104 4.04 6.78 -15.35
C LEU A 104 5.14 7.68 -14.73
N THR A 105 5.02 8.19 -13.50
CA THR A 105 6.09 8.99 -12.90
C THR A 105 6.15 8.82 -11.39
N LEU A 106 7.00 7.90 -10.92
CA LEU A 106 7.62 8.06 -9.61
C LEU A 106 8.40 9.39 -9.66
N THR A 107 7.90 10.42 -8.99
CA THR A 107 8.64 11.68 -8.80
C THR A 107 9.84 11.41 -7.89
N ARG A 108 10.91 10.93 -8.53
CA ARG A 108 12.31 11.36 -8.45
C ARG A 108 12.86 11.85 -7.11
N SER A 109 12.44 11.22 -6.01
CA SER A 109 13.17 11.19 -4.75
C SER A 109 12.93 9.83 -4.10
N VAL A 110 14.02 9.09 -3.90
CA VAL A 110 14.11 7.80 -3.19
C VAL A 110 13.89 6.53 -4.04
N ILE A 111 15.01 6.14 -4.68
CA ILE A 111 15.45 4.77 -4.95
C ILE A 111 14.90 4.11 -6.24
N GLN A 112 15.55 4.46 -7.36
CA GLN A 112 16.06 3.44 -8.28
C GLN A 112 17.01 2.53 -7.50
N VAL A 113 16.51 1.37 -7.07
CA VAL A 113 17.35 0.17 -6.97
C VAL A 113 16.69 -0.84 -7.88
N SER A 114 17.16 -0.84 -9.11
CA SER A 114 17.19 -2.01 -9.96
C SER A 114 17.72 -3.16 -9.11
N TYR A 115 16.91 -4.18 -8.85
CA TYR A 115 17.49 -5.48 -8.51
C TYR A 115 18.04 -6.07 -9.81
N SER A 116 19.21 -5.57 -10.21
CA SER A 116 20.17 -6.32 -11.01
C SER A 116 21.05 -7.09 -10.03
N ILE A 117 20.90 -8.41 -10.00
CA ILE A 117 21.98 -9.32 -9.63
C ILE A 117 21.96 -10.35 -10.78
N ALA A 118 22.72 -10.09 -11.85
CA ALA A 118 24.15 -10.42 -12.01
C ALA A 118 24.35 -11.92 -12.26
N LYS A 119 24.71 -12.22 -13.52
CA LYS A 119 25.27 -13.43 -14.15
C LYS A 119 25.03 -14.79 -13.51
#